data_AF-A0A435YH19-F1
#
_entry.id   AF-A0A435YH19-F1
#
_cell.length_a   1.000
_cell.length_b   1.000
_cell.length_c   1.000
_cell.angle_alpha   90.00
_cell.angle_beta   90.00
_cell.angle_gamma   90.00
#
_symmetry.space_group_name_H-M   'P 1'
#
loop_
_entity.id
_entity.type
_entity.pdbx_description
1 polymer ?
#
loop_
_entity_poly.entity_id
_entity_poly.type
_entity_poly.pdbx_seq_one_letter_code
_entity_poly.pdbx_strand_id
1 'polypeptide(L)'
;MTLSGLDLKAVGPRIRMMMPHLTPLEAKVVETVFGRRGFDESIPLKQIAEESGVSEAMVVKIAKKLGFSGYRDFRTAVYEYSRLPTAEMHQELSSDDSSAEIVQKVFRTSIQALEETLAILDVEDR
;
A
#
# COMPACT_ATOMS: atom_id res chain seq x y z
N MET A 1 -20.11 1.15 9.12
CA MET A 1 -19.66 0.81 7.75
C MET A 1 -18.47 -0.12 7.87
N THR A 2 -18.72 -1.42 7.72
CA THR A 2 -17.71 -2.48 7.69
C THR A 2 -17.22 -2.64 6.25
N LEU A 3 -15.91 -2.67 6.02
CA LEU A 3 -15.26 -2.75 4.71
C LEU A 3 -15.41 -4.15 4.08
N SER A 4 -16.58 -4.44 3.55
CA SER A 4 -16.81 -5.62 2.71
C SER A 4 -16.61 -5.35 1.21
N GLY A 5 -15.84 -4.32 0.82
CA GLY A 5 -15.76 -3.91 -0.59
C GLY A 5 -14.67 -2.90 -0.94
N LEU A 6 -13.50 -2.96 -0.30
CA LEU A 6 -12.37 -2.18 -0.81
C LEU A 6 -11.85 -2.87 -2.07
N ASP A 7 -11.91 -2.18 -3.22
CA ASP A 7 -11.21 -2.63 -4.42
C ASP A 7 -9.73 -2.80 -4.06
N LEU A 8 -9.21 -4.02 -4.26
CA LEU A 8 -7.82 -4.35 -3.93
C LEU A 8 -6.84 -3.42 -4.67
N LYS A 9 -7.20 -2.96 -5.88
CA LYS A 9 -6.40 -1.99 -6.64
C LYS A 9 -6.31 -0.61 -5.97
N ALA A 10 -7.27 -0.25 -5.13
CA ALA A 10 -7.30 1.04 -4.43
C ALA A 10 -6.43 1.09 -3.16
N VAL A 11 -5.95 -0.06 -2.65
CA VAL A 11 -5.15 -0.13 -1.41
C VAL A 11 -3.88 0.71 -1.50
N GLY A 12 -3.04 0.49 -2.52
CA GLY A 12 -1.80 1.23 -2.72
C GLY A 12 -2.01 2.73 -2.90
N PRO A 13 -2.87 3.18 -3.84
CA PRO A 13 -3.20 4.59 -4.03
C PRO A 13 -3.69 5.27 -2.75
N ARG A 14 -4.60 4.62 -2.02
CA ARG A 14 -5.15 5.17 -0.76
C ARG A 14 -4.06 5.36 0.29
N ILE A 15 -3.16 4.38 0.46
CA ILE A 15 -2.02 4.50 1.37
C ILE A 15 -1.12 5.66 0.94
N ARG A 16 -0.75 5.73 -0.35
CA ARG A 16 0.10 6.80 -0.90
C ARG A 16 -0.53 8.19 -0.74
N MET A 17 -1.83 8.33 -0.96
CA MET A 17 -2.56 9.59 -0.74
C MET A 17 -2.57 10.02 0.72
N MET A 18 -2.56 9.08 1.68
CA MET A 18 -2.54 9.41 3.10
C MET A 18 -1.15 9.80 3.60
N MET A 19 -0.06 9.33 2.97
CA MET A 19 1.33 9.56 3.41
C MET A 19 1.65 11.04 3.76
N PRO A 20 1.26 12.06 2.94
CA PRO A 20 1.51 13.46 3.27
C PRO A 20 0.77 13.98 4.51
N HIS A 21 -0.25 13.26 4.98
CA HIS A 21 -1.08 13.61 6.13
C HIS A 21 -0.71 12.82 7.40
N LEU A 22 0.34 11.99 7.33
CA LEU A 22 0.86 11.24 8.46
C LEU A 22 1.94 12.04 9.18
N THR A 23 1.96 11.94 10.51
CA THR A 23 3.13 12.37 11.28
C THR A 23 4.33 11.46 10.93
N PRO A 24 5.58 11.88 11.18
CA PRO A 24 6.75 11.04 10.91
C PRO A 24 6.68 9.65 11.55
N LEU A 25 6.12 9.56 12.77
CA LEU A 25 5.97 8.29 13.48
C LEU A 25 4.90 7.39 12.85
N GLU A 26 3.80 7.98 12.37
CA GLU A 26 2.76 7.23 11.66
C GLU A 26 3.26 6.76 10.29
N ALA A 27 3.98 7.61 9.55
CA ALA A 27 4.58 7.26 8.27
C ALA A 27 5.55 6.08 8.41
N LYS A 28 6.40 6.07 9.45
CA LYS A 28 7.31 4.97 9.75
C LYS A 28 6.58 3.63 9.94
N VAL A 29 5.43 3.63 10.63
CA VAL A 29 4.61 2.42 10.79
C VAL A 29 4.06 1.93 9.45
N VAL A 30 3.59 2.87 8.62
CA VAL A 30 3.08 2.55 7.28
C VAL A 30 4.19 1.98 6.40
N GLU A 31 5.38 2.58 6.40
CA GLU A 31 6.54 2.10 5.65
C GLU A 31 7.01 0.71 6.11
N THR A 32 6.98 0.44 7.42
CA THR A 32 7.35 -0.88 7.99
C THR A 32 6.46 -2.00 7.47
N VAL A 33 5.20 -1.69 7.14
CA VAL A 33 4.24 -2.66 6.59
C VAL A 33 4.23 -2.63 5.05
N PHE A 34 4.06 -1.45 4.46
CA PHE A 34 3.83 -1.27 3.02
C PHE A 34 5.12 -1.22 2.19
N GLY A 35 6.24 -0.77 2.77
CA GLY A 35 7.54 -0.68 2.11
C GLY A 35 8.39 -1.95 2.20
N ARG A 36 7.92 -2.96 2.94
CA ARG A 36 8.68 -4.20 3.20
C ARG A 36 8.62 -5.13 2.00
N ARG A 37 9.78 -5.40 1.37
CA ARG A 37 9.90 -6.50 0.39
C ARG A 37 9.62 -7.83 1.09
N GLY A 38 8.79 -8.67 0.48
CA GLY A 38 8.40 -9.96 1.07
C GLY A 38 7.54 -9.84 2.32
N PHE A 39 6.72 -8.78 2.42
CA PHE A 39 5.71 -8.68 3.46
C PHE A 39 4.77 -9.90 3.42
N ASP A 40 4.57 -10.53 4.58
CA ASP A 40 3.79 -11.77 4.74
C ASP A 40 2.60 -11.55 5.67
N GLU A 41 1.52 -12.27 5.41
CA GLU A 41 0.30 -12.25 6.20
C GLU A 41 0.50 -12.81 7.63
N SER A 42 1.58 -13.54 7.88
CA SER A 42 1.89 -14.05 9.22
C SER A 42 2.48 -13.01 10.18
N ILE A 43 2.92 -11.83 9.69
CA ILE A 43 3.68 -10.87 10.50
C ILE A 43 2.83 -10.36 11.69
N PRO A 44 3.26 -10.58 12.94
CA PRO A 44 2.48 -10.22 14.13
C PRO A 44 2.50 -8.70 14.39
N LEU A 45 1.41 -8.21 14.99
CA LEU A 45 1.24 -6.80 15.40
C LEU A 45 2.41 -6.31 16.27
N LYS A 46 2.80 -7.15 17.24
CA LYS A 46 3.91 -6.86 18.16
C LYS A 46 5.22 -6.59 17.42
N GLN A 47 5.53 -7.36 16.38
CA GLN A 47 6.74 -7.16 15.59
C GLN A 47 6.72 -5.82 14.86
N ILE A 48 5.60 -5.44 14.25
CA ILE A 48 5.47 -4.12 13.60
C ILE A 48 5.62 -2.98 14.60
N ALA A 49 5.04 -3.14 15.80
CA ALA A 49 5.15 -2.15 16.86
C ALA A 49 6.62 -1.97 17.30
N GLU A 50 7.35 -3.07 17.51
CA GLU A 50 8.76 -3.08 17.88
C GLU A 50 9.66 -2.48 16.78
N GLU A 51 9.51 -2.93 15.52
CA GLU A 51 10.27 -2.43 14.37
C GLU A 51 10.03 -0.92 14.14
N SER A 52 8.79 -0.47 14.35
CA SER A 52 8.42 0.93 14.20
C SER A 52 8.76 1.80 15.43
N GLY A 53 9.01 1.21 16.59
CA GLY A 53 9.26 1.93 17.85
C GLY A 53 7.99 2.58 18.44
N VAL A 54 6.84 1.93 18.29
CA VAL A 54 5.54 2.39 18.79
C VAL A 54 4.85 1.31 19.63
N SER A 55 3.74 1.66 20.29
CA SER A 55 2.90 0.64 20.95
C SER A 55 1.99 -0.08 19.95
N GLU A 56 1.60 -1.32 20.27
CA GLU A 56 0.62 -2.08 19.47
C GLU A 56 -0.70 -1.30 19.27
N ALA A 57 -1.14 -0.57 20.30
CA ALA A 57 -2.32 0.30 20.22
C ALA A 57 -2.15 1.43 19.20
N MET A 58 -0.94 1.97 19.03
CA MET A 58 -0.65 2.99 18.02
C MET A 58 -0.74 2.42 16.61
N VAL A 59 -0.20 1.23 16.37
CA VAL A 59 -0.32 0.54 15.06
C VAL A 59 -1.79 0.32 14.69
N VAL A 60 -2.62 -0.11 15.65
CA VAL A 60 -4.06 -0.27 15.42
C VAL A 60 -4.75 1.06 15.11
N LYS A 61 -4.38 2.16 15.79
CA LYS A 61 -4.91 3.50 15.50
C LYS A 61 -4.53 3.98 14.10
N ILE A 62 -3.30 3.72 13.67
CA ILE A 62 -2.81 4.08 12.34
C ILE A 62 -3.54 3.29 11.26
N ALA A 63 -3.68 1.98 11.42
CA ALA A 63 -4.48 1.16 10.51
C ALA A 63 -5.91 1.69 10.36
N LYS A 64 -6.54 2.12 11.47
CA LYS A 64 -7.85 2.77 11.45
C LYS A 64 -7.84 4.14 10.76
N LYS A 65 -6.80 4.95 10.97
CA LYS A 65 -6.61 6.25 10.29
C LYS A 65 -6.50 6.11 8.77
N LEU A 66 -5.87 5.04 8.29
CA LEU A 66 -5.81 4.70 6.85
C LEU A 66 -7.16 4.23 6.28
N GLY A 67 -8.14 3.97 7.15
CA GLY A 67 -9.47 3.51 6.78
C GLY A 67 -9.65 1.99 6.80
N PHE A 68 -8.79 1.24 7.50
CA PHE A 68 -8.99 -0.18 7.77
C PHE A 68 -9.71 -0.39 9.11
N SER A 69 -10.29 -1.56 9.34
CA SER A 69 -10.94 -1.88 10.62
C SER A 69 -9.94 -2.10 11.78
N GLY A 70 -8.68 -2.41 11.46
CA GLY A 70 -7.58 -2.59 12.41
C GLY A 70 -6.35 -3.19 11.73
N TYR A 71 -5.34 -3.60 12.52
CA TYR A 71 -4.08 -4.12 11.96
C TYR A 71 -4.25 -5.38 11.11
N ARG A 72 -5.09 -6.34 11.53
CA ARG A 72 -5.27 -7.59 10.78
C ARG A 72 -5.79 -7.33 9.36
N ASP A 73 -6.79 -6.45 9.26
CA ASP A 73 -7.40 -6.03 7.99
C ASP A 73 -6.40 -5.25 7.12
N PHE A 74 -5.67 -4.30 7.71
CA PHE A 74 -4.59 -3.58 7.04
C PHE A 74 -3.51 -4.54 6.48
N ARG A 75 -3.04 -5.48 7.29
CA ARG A 75 -2.05 -6.49 6.90
C ARG A 75 -2.54 -7.35 5.74
N THR A 76 -3.75 -7.90 5.84
CA THR A 76 -4.34 -8.72 4.78
C THR A 76 -4.51 -7.89 3.49
N ALA A 77 -4.99 -6.66 3.57
CA ALA A 77 -5.14 -5.79 2.40
C ALA A 77 -3.80 -5.48 1.72
N VAL A 78 -2.75 -5.19 2.50
CA VAL A 78 -1.40 -4.93 1.96
C VAL A 78 -0.78 -6.21 1.36
N TYR A 79 -0.97 -7.35 2.00
CA TYR A 79 -0.49 -8.65 1.50
C TYR A 79 -1.19 -9.06 0.20
N GLU A 80 -2.53 -8.94 0.13
CA GLU A 80 -3.24 -9.24 -1.11
C GLU A 80 -2.91 -8.21 -2.21
N TYR A 81 -2.74 -6.93 -1.85
CA TYR A 81 -2.32 -5.91 -2.80
C TYR A 81 -0.95 -6.27 -3.37
N SER A 82 0.05 -6.59 -2.56
CA SER A 82 1.43 -6.87 -3.00
C SER A 82 1.54 -8.06 -3.96
N ARG A 83 0.55 -8.96 -3.96
CA ARG A 83 0.44 -10.11 -4.86
C ARG A 83 -0.25 -9.81 -6.19
N LEU A 84 -0.84 -8.63 -6.35
CA LEU A 84 -1.35 -8.21 -7.65
C LEU A 84 -0.17 -8.09 -8.64
N PRO A 85 -0.34 -8.50 -9.91
CA PRO A 85 0.68 -8.32 -10.96
C PRO A 85 1.15 -6.87 -11.10
N THR A 86 0.30 -5.92 -10.70
CA THR A 86 0.54 -4.47 -10.68
C THR A 86 1.27 -3.99 -9.43
N ALA A 87 1.22 -4.70 -8.30
CA ALA A 87 1.86 -4.27 -7.06
C ALA A 87 3.31 -4.76 -6.90
N GLU A 88 3.72 -5.80 -7.62
CA GLU A 88 5.12 -6.23 -7.72
C GLU A 88 6.05 -5.16 -8.35
N MET A 89 5.51 -4.04 -8.84
CA MET A 89 6.21 -3.13 -9.74
C MET A 89 6.35 -1.69 -9.24
N HIS A 90 6.96 -1.54 -8.08
CA HIS A 90 8.02 -0.51 -7.95
C HIS A 90 9.34 -1.10 -8.48
N GLN A 91 9.31 -1.67 -9.69
CA GLN A 91 10.55 -1.92 -10.42
C GLN A 91 10.98 -0.57 -10.96
N GLU A 92 11.77 0.13 -10.16
CA GLU A 92 12.49 1.30 -10.62
C GLU A 92 13.29 0.92 -11.88
N LEU A 93 13.38 1.88 -12.80
CA LEU A 93 14.27 1.74 -13.94
C LEU A 93 15.69 1.56 -13.38
N SER A 94 16.35 0.49 -13.79
CA SER A 94 17.74 0.22 -13.46
C SER A 94 18.63 0.67 -14.61
N SER A 95 19.86 1.09 -14.29
CA SER A 95 20.90 1.30 -15.30
C SER A 95 21.24 0.03 -16.10
N ASP A 96 20.91 -1.13 -15.52
CA ASP A 96 21.20 -2.45 -16.11
C ASP A 96 20.04 -2.97 -16.98
N ASP A 97 18.92 -2.26 -17.07
CA ASP A 97 17.79 -2.67 -17.92
C ASP A 97 18.13 -2.49 -19.40
N SER A 98 17.77 -3.49 -20.20
CA SER A 98 17.74 -3.35 -21.66
C SER A 98 16.66 -2.34 -22.09
N SER A 99 16.81 -1.78 -23.29
CA SER A 99 15.79 -0.87 -23.84
C SER A 99 14.40 -1.50 -23.93
N ALA A 100 14.32 -2.81 -24.17
CA ALA A 100 13.06 -3.55 -24.18
C ALA A 100 12.41 -3.61 -22.78
N GLU A 101 13.21 -3.85 -21.74
CA GLU A 101 12.76 -3.84 -20.35
C GLU A 101 12.31 -2.45 -19.92
N ILE A 102 13.06 -1.40 -20.28
CA ILE A 102 12.68 -0.01 -20.01
C ILE A 102 11.31 0.30 -20.63
N VAL A 103 11.11 -0.02 -21.92
CA VAL A 103 9.82 0.20 -22.59
C VAL A 103 8.69 -0.55 -21.89
N GLN A 104 8.89 -1.82 -21.54
CA GLN A 104 7.88 -2.59 -20.82
C GLN A 104 7.55 -2.01 -19.43
N LYS A 105 8.57 -1.57 -18.68
CA LYS A 105 8.38 -0.96 -17.36
C LYS A 105 7.58 0.34 -17.47
N VAL A 106 7.99 1.25 -18.37
CA VAL A 106 7.31 2.54 -18.58
C VAL A 106 5.83 2.37 -18.92
N PHE A 107 5.50 1.55 -19.92
CA PHE A 107 4.11 1.36 -20.33
C PHE A 107 3.26 0.74 -19.23
N ARG A 108 3.81 -0.23 -18.49
CA ARG A 108 3.08 -0.87 -17.39
C ARG A 108 2.82 0.09 -16.24
N THR A 109 3.82 0.90 -15.86
CA THR A 109 3.67 1.96 -14.86
C THR A 109 2.60 2.98 -15.29
N SER A 110 2.56 3.38 -16.57
CA SER A 110 1.54 4.30 -17.07
C SER A 110 0.14 3.71 -17.02
N ILE A 111 -0.06 2.47 -17.48
CA ILE A 111 -1.36 1.79 -17.44
C ILE A 111 -1.86 1.70 -16.01
N GLN A 112 -1.00 1.29 -15.08
CA GLN A 112 -1.35 1.20 -13.67
C GLN A 112 -1.74 2.54 -13.07
N ALA A 113 -0.97 3.60 -13.33
CA ALA A 113 -1.29 4.92 -12.81
C ALA A 113 -2.70 5.37 -13.24
N LEU A 114 -3.07 5.05 -14.48
CA LEU A 114 -4.43 5.30 -15.00
C LEU A 114 -5.48 4.42 -14.32
N GLU A 115 -5.25 3.12 -14.17
CA GLU A 115 -6.18 2.20 -13.48
C GLU A 115 -6.37 2.57 -12.00
N GLU A 116 -5.29 2.90 -11.31
CA GLU A 116 -5.30 3.30 -9.91
C GLU A 116 -6.02 4.63 -9.71
N THR A 117 -5.81 5.60 -10.61
CA THR A 117 -6.55 6.87 -10.60
C THR A 117 -8.03 6.63 -10.81
N LEU A 118 -8.39 5.73 -11.73
CA LEU A 118 -9.79 5.34 -11.96
C LEU A 118 -10.42 4.68 -10.74
N ALA A 119 -9.69 3.82 -10.03
CA ALA A 119 -10.20 3.09 -8.85
C ALA A 119 -10.50 3.98 -7.64
N ILE A 120 -9.95 5.20 -7.58
CA ILE A 120 -10.18 6.16 -6.49
C ILE A 120 -11.01 7.37 -6.91
N LEU A 121 -11.32 7.51 -8.19
CA LEU A 121 -12.17 8.58 -8.72
C LEU A 121 -13.62 8.28 -8.36
N ASP A 122 -14.24 9.17 -7.59
CA ASP A 122 -15.68 9.17 -7.37
C ASP A 122 -16.33 9.96 -8.52
N VAL A 123 -16.65 9.26 -9.61
CA VAL A 123 -17.40 9.84 -10.73
C VAL A 123 -18.87 9.84 -10.35
N GLU A 124 -19.26 10.72 -9.43
CA GLU A 124 -20.66 11.09 -9.27
C GLU A 124 -21.06 11.90 -10.51
N ASP A 125 -21.76 11.26 -11.44
CA ASP A 125 -22.53 11.98 -12.47
C ASP A 125 -23.54 12.87 -11.73
N ARG A 126 -23.34 14.19 -11.81
CA ARG A 126 -24.35 15.18 -11.42
C ARG A 126 -25.29 15.49 -12.57
#